data_AF-A0A5M3N1I2-F1
#
_entry.id   AF-A0A5M3N1I2-F1
#
_cell.length_a   1.000
_cell.length_b   1.000
_cell.length_c   1.000
_cell.angle_alpha   90.00
_cell.angle_beta   90.00
_cell.angle_gamma   90.00
#
_symmetry.space_group_name_H-M   'P 1'
#
loop_
_entity.id
_entity.type
_entity.pdbx_description
1 polymer ?
#
loop_
_entity_poly.entity_id
_entity_poly.type
_entity_poly.pdbx_seq_one_letter_code
_entity_poly.pdbx_strand_id
1 'polypeptide(L)'
;VPQNVHSPDECVDYSDYTFVPWQWLVDLSPLKSRVSLVPYWNVTEMWLAENLNVSKEDTLTLRDASPYDFRFVDYSNDRHLASGKYHQSVEISGLQGASQRLIRLGSLFGSSRVHLRSKQNAMLRRDVRKSMAFASPALIKTADLIRDQLGGVFLGAHVRVGDGRFLQDAEETTRQIWWRLLYRESCKLLDPPLLLMDGPSLRTPHPPLDDLPKVFRPQVPCRRRLHTSPFLQPLNVPLFISTDAKFPTDDSHLAPFIDTFPCAFFLSDFAHEVAQLDVLVNEYDGLQMKPFVLPFLDAMVAARARDVAITNGSTFSFFIQDVLWRSHHGWEIVQRG
;
A
#
# COMPACT_ATOMS: atom_id res chain seq x y z
N VAL A 1 -9.49 20.54 -20.04
CA VAL A 1 -10.48 20.51 -21.15
C VAL A 1 -11.40 21.72 -21.04
N PRO A 2 -11.66 22.49 -22.12
CA PRO A 2 -12.60 23.60 -22.07
C PRO A 2 -14.01 23.11 -21.69
N GLN A 3 -14.72 23.83 -20.83
CA GLN A 3 -16.00 23.40 -20.23
C GLN A 3 -17.18 23.21 -21.23
N ASN A 4 -16.98 23.44 -22.53
CA ASN A 4 -18.05 23.47 -23.54
C ASN A 4 -17.87 22.48 -24.72
N VAL A 5 -17.02 21.46 -24.58
CA VAL A 5 -16.94 20.39 -25.59
C VAL A 5 -17.76 19.20 -25.09
N HIS A 6 -18.81 18.84 -25.82
CA HIS A 6 -19.57 17.62 -25.56
C HIS A 6 -18.63 16.43 -25.79
N SER A 7 -18.19 15.77 -24.71
CA SER A 7 -17.40 14.54 -24.84
C SER A 7 -18.29 13.44 -25.44
N PRO A 8 -17.76 12.62 -26.37
CA PRO A 8 -18.41 11.40 -26.82
C PRO A 8 -18.71 10.46 -25.64
N ASP A 9 -19.70 9.59 -25.79
CA ASP A 9 -20.07 8.62 -24.74
C ASP A 9 -18.89 7.70 -24.37
N GLU A 10 -17.99 7.42 -25.31
CA GLU A 10 -16.77 6.65 -25.08
C GLU A 10 -15.73 7.37 -24.19
N CYS A 11 -15.92 8.65 -23.90
CA CYS A 11 -15.02 9.49 -23.11
C CYS A 11 -15.62 9.95 -21.77
N VAL A 12 -16.78 9.42 -21.36
CA VAL A 12 -17.45 9.80 -20.10
C VAL A 12 -16.55 9.58 -18.88
N ASP A 13 -15.80 8.48 -18.87
CA ASP A 13 -14.91 8.12 -17.75
C ASP A 13 -13.45 8.58 -17.96
N TYR A 14 -13.20 9.47 -18.93
CA TYR A 14 -11.84 9.91 -19.25
C TYR A 14 -11.13 10.55 -18.05
N SER A 15 -11.87 11.25 -17.20
CA SER A 15 -11.34 11.87 -15.97
C SER A 15 -11.19 10.92 -14.79
N ASP A 16 -11.61 9.66 -14.91
CA ASP A 16 -11.65 8.71 -13.78
C ASP A 16 -10.37 7.90 -13.65
N TYR A 17 -9.48 7.98 -14.64
CA TYR A 17 -8.15 7.39 -14.61
C TYR A 17 -7.16 8.26 -15.37
N THR A 18 -5.88 8.04 -15.10
CA THR A 18 -4.79 8.71 -15.79
C THR A 18 -3.56 7.81 -15.82
N PHE A 19 -2.72 7.94 -16.84
CA PHE A 19 -1.52 7.12 -16.97
C PHE A 19 -0.29 7.87 -16.49
N VAL A 20 0.37 7.32 -15.47
CA VAL A 20 1.69 7.80 -15.03
C VAL A 20 2.73 6.70 -15.12
N PRO A 21 3.97 7.01 -15.52
CA PRO A 21 5.07 6.07 -15.44
C PRO A 21 5.26 5.61 -14.00
N TRP A 22 5.56 4.32 -13.77
CA TRP A 22 5.87 3.83 -12.42
C TRP A 22 6.97 4.63 -11.72
N GLN A 23 7.97 5.09 -12.50
CA GLN A 23 9.10 5.90 -11.99
C GLN A 23 8.68 7.28 -11.45
N TRP A 24 7.47 7.76 -11.79
CA TRP A 24 6.91 8.96 -11.19
C TRP A 24 6.49 8.72 -9.73
N LEU A 25 6.00 7.52 -9.42
CA LEU A 25 5.51 7.15 -8.09
C LEU A 25 6.58 6.51 -7.21
N VAL A 26 7.48 5.70 -7.78
CA VAL A 26 8.46 4.88 -7.05
C VAL A 26 9.86 4.96 -7.67
N ASP A 27 10.91 4.67 -6.89
CA ASP A 27 12.29 4.67 -7.40
C ASP A 27 12.72 3.27 -7.88
N LEU A 28 12.76 3.08 -9.20
CA LEU A 28 13.21 1.85 -9.83
C LEU A 28 14.71 1.86 -10.21
N SER A 29 15.44 2.94 -9.91
CA SER A 29 16.87 3.07 -10.23
C SER A 29 17.72 1.91 -9.69
N PRO A 30 17.49 1.39 -8.46
CA PRO A 30 18.24 0.24 -7.95
C PRO A 30 18.09 -1.03 -8.79
N LEU A 31 17.00 -1.17 -9.54
CA LEU A 31 16.71 -2.36 -10.35
C LEU A 31 17.31 -2.30 -11.76
N LYS A 32 17.60 -1.08 -12.28
CA LYS A 32 18.09 -0.88 -13.65
C LYS A 32 19.43 -1.57 -13.93
N SER A 33 20.23 -1.84 -12.90
CA SER A 33 21.49 -2.59 -13.02
C SER A 33 21.29 -4.10 -13.22
N ARG A 34 20.09 -4.62 -12.94
CA ARG A 34 19.77 -6.06 -12.96
C ARG A 34 18.72 -6.42 -14.00
N VAL A 35 17.82 -5.49 -14.32
CA VAL A 35 16.70 -5.72 -15.23
C VAL A 35 16.55 -4.50 -16.13
N SER A 36 16.49 -4.74 -17.45
CA SER A 36 16.16 -3.71 -18.43
C SER A 36 14.67 -3.38 -18.33
N LEU A 37 14.37 -2.14 -17.96
CA LEU A 37 13.00 -1.63 -17.85
C LEU A 37 12.71 -0.69 -19.01
N VAL A 38 11.71 -1.04 -19.83
CA VAL A 38 11.25 -0.20 -20.94
C VAL A 38 9.92 0.44 -20.52
N PRO A 39 9.87 1.77 -20.29
CA PRO A 39 8.60 2.45 -20.08
C PRO A 39 7.78 2.43 -21.36
N TYR A 40 6.50 2.13 -21.25
CA TYR A 40 5.55 2.18 -22.36
C TYR A 40 4.23 2.79 -21.86
N TRP A 41 3.54 3.48 -22.75
CA TRP A 41 2.22 4.08 -22.50
C TRP A 41 1.11 3.40 -23.30
N ASN A 42 1.49 2.53 -24.25
CA ASN A 42 0.61 1.84 -25.16
C ASN A 42 1.17 0.42 -25.40
N VAL A 43 0.31 -0.60 -25.37
CA VAL A 43 0.67 -2.02 -25.61
C VAL A 43 -0.14 -2.63 -26.75
N THR A 44 -0.63 -1.79 -27.67
CA THR A 44 -1.23 -2.26 -28.92
C THR A 44 -0.18 -2.99 -29.76
N GLU A 45 -0.64 -3.93 -30.59
CA GLU A 45 0.24 -4.67 -31.51
C GLU A 45 1.03 -3.71 -32.42
N MET A 46 0.39 -2.63 -32.87
CA MET A 46 1.02 -1.57 -33.67
C MET A 46 2.17 -0.88 -32.91
N TRP A 47 1.94 -0.49 -31.65
CA TRP A 47 3.00 0.15 -30.86
C TRP A 47 4.19 -0.78 -30.64
N LEU A 48 3.94 -2.07 -30.34
CA LEU A 48 4.99 -3.08 -30.16
C LEU A 48 5.78 -3.32 -31.46
N ALA A 49 5.11 -3.37 -32.60
CA ALA A 49 5.76 -3.53 -33.89
C ALA A 49 6.63 -2.32 -34.24
N GLU A 50 6.10 -1.11 -34.10
CA GLU A 50 6.81 0.13 -34.47
C GLU A 50 7.98 0.47 -33.54
N ASN A 51 7.85 0.21 -32.23
CA ASN A 51 8.82 0.66 -31.23
C ASN A 51 9.79 -0.44 -30.78
N LEU A 52 9.37 -1.70 -30.81
CA LEU A 52 10.18 -2.84 -30.32
C LEU A 52 10.49 -3.86 -31.41
N ASN A 53 9.94 -3.69 -32.62
CA ASN A 53 10.03 -4.67 -33.71
C ASN A 53 9.61 -6.07 -33.22
N VAL A 54 8.45 -6.14 -32.57
CA VAL A 54 7.83 -7.37 -32.06
C VAL A 54 6.46 -7.52 -32.71
N SER A 55 6.28 -8.61 -33.47
CA SER A 55 4.99 -8.96 -34.05
C SER A 55 4.14 -9.84 -33.12
N LYS A 56 2.93 -10.18 -33.57
CA LYS A 56 2.07 -11.13 -32.87
C LYS A 56 2.68 -12.54 -32.82
N GLU A 57 3.35 -12.95 -33.90
CA GLU A 57 4.04 -14.24 -34.01
C GLU A 57 5.27 -14.32 -33.07
N ASP A 58 5.87 -13.17 -32.77
CA ASP A 58 6.96 -13.04 -31.79
C ASP A 58 6.47 -13.03 -30.32
N THR A 59 5.17 -13.19 -30.08
CA THR A 59 4.56 -13.05 -28.75
C THR A 59 3.93 -14.36 -28.25
N LEU A 60 4.47 -14.91 -27.16
CA LEU A 60 3.85 -16.00 -26.42
C LEU A 60 2.87 -15.42 -25.41
N THR A 61 1.57 -15.61 -25.64
CA THR A 61 0.53 -15.13 -24.71
C THR A 61 0.04 -16.25 -23.81
N LEU A 62 0.24 -16.11 -22.50
CA LEU A 62 -0.37 -16.97 -21.47
C LEU A 62 -1.65 -16.29 -20.99
N ARG A 63 -2.77 -16.66 -21.61
CA ARG A 63 -4.07 -16.05 -21.33
C ARG A 63 -4.77 -16.79 -20.19
N ASP A 64 -4.98 -16.09 -19.09
CA ASP A 64 -5.79 -16.60 -17.97
C ASP A 64 -7.25 -16.80 -18.39
N ALA A 65 -7.80 -18.00 -18.16
CA ALA A 65 -9.23 -18.25 -18.22
C ALA A 65 -9.95 -17.83 -16.92
N SER A 66 -9.23 -17.76 -15.81
CA SER A 66 -9.73 -17.30 -14.50
C SER A 66 -8.61 -16.63 -13.68
N PRO A 67 -8.94 -15.88 -12.61
CA PRO A 67 -7.92 -15.30 -11.72
C PRO A 67 -6.98 -16.32 -11.05
N TYR A 68 -7.33 -17.60 -11.10
CA TYR A 68 -6.56 -18.70 -10.50
C TYR A 68 -6.08 -19.71 -11.54
N ASP A 69 -5.91 -19.31 -12.80
CA ASP A 69 -5.43 -20.23 -13.82
C ASP A 69 -3.95 -20.59 -13.60
N PHE A 70 -3.07 -19.62 -13.80
CA PHE A 70 -1.63 -19.84 -13.72
C PHE A 70 -1.01 -19.40 -12.39
N ARG A 71 -0.15 -20.27 -11.86
CA ARG A 71 0.92 -19.96 -10.90
C ARG A 71 2.27 -20.11 -11.59
N PHE A 72 3.22 -19.24 -11.28
CA PHE A 72 4.59 -19.27 -11.81
C PHE A 72 5.57 -19.72 -10.72
N VAL A 73 6.40 -20.72 -11.02
CA VAL A 73 7.34 -21.34 -10.06
C VAL A 73 8.76 -21.41 -10.63
N ASP A 74 9.78 -21.33 -9.76
CA ASP A 74 11.20 -21.41 -10.15
C ASP A 74 11.85 -22.76 -9.76
N TYR A 75 11.04 -23.80 -9.57
CA TYR A 75 11.49 -25.14 -9.21
C TYR A 75 10.71 -26.17 -10.03
N SER A 76 11.36 -27.31 -10.31
CA SER A 76 10.74 -28.45 -10.96
C SER A 76 9.61 -28.99 -10.09
N ASN A 77 8.43 -29.16 -10.68
CA ASN A 77 7.27 -29.70 -9.98
C ASN A 77 6.94 -31.09 -10.52
N ASP A 78 7.47 -32.15 -9.91
CA ASP A 78 7.23 -33.56 -10.29
C ASP A 78 5.75 -33.96 -10.25
N ARG A 79 4.88 -33.12 -9.67
CA ARG A 79 3.43 -33.26 -9.67
C ARG A 79 2.81 -32.07 -10.40
N HIS A 80 2.59 -32.21 -11.71
CA HIS A 80 1.93 -31.21 -12.56
C HIS A 80 0.54 -30.74 -12.06
N LEU A 81 -0.04 -31.40 -11.06
CA LEU A 81 -1.19 -30.91 -10.31
C LEU A 81 -0.76 -29.80 -9.36
N ALA A 82 -1.20 -28.58 -9.66
CA ALA A 82 -1.01 -27.46 -8.76
C ALA A 82 -1.63 -27.79 -7.39
N SER A 83 -0.79 -27.81 -6.34
CA SER A 83 -1.29 -27.82 -4.97
C SER A 83 -1.78 -26.41 -4.62
N GLY A 84 -3.03 -26.29 -4.18
CA GLY A 84 -3.64 -25.03 -3.76
C GLY A 84 -4.73 -24.54 -4.71
N LYS A 85 -4.91 -23.21 -4.77
CA LYS A 85 -6.03 -22.57 -5.48
C LYS A 85 -5.83 -22.38 -6.98
N TYR A 86 -4.59 -22.53 -7.49
CA TYR A 86 -4.28 -22.32 -8.90
C TYR A 86 -4.47 -23.61 -9.71
N HIS A 87 -4.94 -23.54 -10.95
CA HIS A 87 -5.18 -24.71 -11.79
C HIS A 87 -3.89 -25.31 -12.36
N GLN A 88 -2.94 -24.45 -12.76
CA GLN A 88 -1.72 -24.86 -13.44
C GLN A 88 -0.48 -24.20 -12.83
N SER A 89 0.63 -24.94 -12.81
CA SER A 89 1.95 -24.40 -12.47
C SER A 89 2.80 -24.29 -13.73
N VAL A 90 3.27 -23.09 -14.03
CA VAL A 90 4.20 -22.77 -15.11
C VAL A 90 5.60 -22.65 -14.51
N GLU A 91 6.51 -23.51 -14.95
CA GLU A 91 7.92 -23.40 -14.57
C GLU A 91 8.58 -22.26 -15.34
N ILE A 92 9.16 -21.30 -14.61
CA ILE A 92 9.82 -20.12 -15.18
C ILE A 92 11.02 -20.54 -16.07
N SER A 93 11.72 -21.62 -15.72
CA SER A 93 12.76 -22.22 -16.55
C SER A 93 12.21 -22.73 -17.89
N GLY A 94 11.01 -23.30 -17.91
CA GLY A 94 10.36 -23.78 -19.13
C GLY A 94 10.05 -22.64 -20.12
N LEU A 95 9.80 -21.43 -19.62
CA LEU A 95 9.58 -20.24 -20.46
C LEU A 95 10.83 -19.80 -21.22
N GLN A 96 12.03 -20.17 -20.74
CA GLN A 96 13.28 -19.86 -21.46
C GLN A 96 13.41 -20.64 -22.78
N GLY A 97 12.66 -21.73 -22.94
CA GLY A 97 12.61 -22.52 -24.17
C GLY A 97 11.65 -21.98 -25.23
N ALA A 98 10.91 -20.91 -24.96
CA ALA A 98 10.01 -20.30 -25.93
C ALA A 98 10.80 -19.69 -27.09
N SER A 99 10.34 -19.90 -28.33
CA SER A 99 10.95 -19.28 -29.52
C SER A 99 10.56 -17.81 -29.69
N GLN A 100 9.50 -17.37 -28.98
CA GLN A 100 8.99 -16.01 -28.99
C GLN A 100 9.90 -15.05 -28.21
N ARG A 101 9.96 -13.79 -28.66
CA ARG A 101 10.78 -12.75 -28.04
C ARG A 101 10.07 -12.02 -26.91
N LEU A 102 8.74 -12.05 -26.90
CA LEU A 102 7.89 -11.43 -25.89
C LEU A 102 7.01 -12.47 -25.21
N ILE A 103 7.01 -12.49 -23.88
CA ILE A 103 6.03 -13.24 -23.08
C ILE A 103 5.00 -12.25 -22.55
N ARG A 104 3.74 -12.47 -22.92
CA ARG A 104 2.60 -11.69 -22.44
C ARG A 104 1.81 -12.50 -21.42
N LEU A 105 1.73 -11.99 -20.21
CA LEU A 105 1.01 -12.60 -19.10
C LEU A 105 -0.26 -11.80 -18.79
N GLY A 106 -1.25 -12.46 -18.21
CA GLY A 106 -2.32 -11.78 -17.50
C GLY A 106 -1.84 -11.13 -16.20
N SER A 107 -2.77 -10.82 -15.30
CA SER A 107 -2.42 -10.22 -14.02
C SER A 107 -1.50 -11.14 -13.21
N LEU A 108 -0.43 -10.62 -12.62
CA LEU A 108 0.37 -11.37 -11.64
C LEU A 108 -0.14 -11.18 -10.21
N PHE A 109 -1.27 -10.50 -10.05
CA PHE A 109 -1.92 -10.31 -8.76
C PHE A 109 -2.43 -11.65 -8.21
N GLY A 110 -2.16 -11.90 -6.93
CA GLY A 110 -2.63 -13.06 -6.19
C GLY A 110 -1.56 -13.65 -5.26
N SER A 111 -1.95 -13.95 -4.02
CA SER A 111 -1.04 -14.58 -3.06
C SER A 111 -0.47 -15.87 -3.61
N SER A 112 0.85 -16.01 -3.51
CA SER A 112 1.64 -17.15 -4.01
C SER A 112 1.50 -17.43 -5.51
N ARG A 113 1.00 -16.47 -6.30
CA ARG A 113 0.93 -16.61 -7.77
C ARG A 113 2.30 -16.68 -8.42
N VAL A 114 3.27 -15.91 -7.89
CA VAL A 114 4.69 -16.08 -8.18
C VAL A 114 5.32 -16.68 -6.92
N HIS A 115 5.78 -17.93 -7.01
CA HIS A 115 6.33 -18.65 -5.87
C HIS A 115 7.76 -19.09 -6.14
N LEU A 116 8.66 -18.56 -5.32
CA LEU A 116 10.09 -18.62 -5.54
C LEU A 116 10.75 -19.38 -4.39
N ARG A 117 11.49 -20.44 -4.72
CA ARG A 117 12.36 -21.19 -3.81
C ARG A 117 13.83 -20.84 -4.00
N SER A 118 14.22 -20.37 -5.19
CA SER A 118 15.59 -19.89 -5.41
C SER A 118 15.86 -18.67 -4.53
N LYS A 119 16.95 -18.74 -3.75
CA LYS A 119 17.39 -17.62 -2.92
C LYS A 119 17.64 -16.36 -3.76
N GLN A 120 18.21 -16.51 -4.96
CA GLN A 120 18.49 -15.40 -5.86
C GLN A 120 17.21 -14.71 -6.34
N ASN A 121 16.20 -15.48 -6.76
CA ASN A 121 14.93 -14.93 -7.22
C ASN A 121 14.15 -14.31 -6.06
N ALA A 122 14.19 -14.92 -4.88
CA ALA A 122 13.58 -14.35 -3.67
C ALA A 122 14.24 -13.02 -3.27
N MET A 123 15.56 -12.88 -3.40
CA MET A 123 16.27 -11.61 -3.20
C MET A 123 15.87 -10.57 -4.25
N LEU A 124 15.80 -10.94 -5.54
CA LEU A 124 15.33 -10.01 -6.57
C LEU A 124 13.90 -9.53 -6.30
N ARG A 125 12.99 -10.44 -5.92
CA ARG A 125 11.61 -10.08 -5.53
C ARG A 125 11.60 -9.11 -4.35
N ARG A 126 12.44 -9.33 -3.34
CA ARG A 126 12.59 -8.41 -2.21
C ARG A 126 13.03 -7.03 -2.67
N ASP A 127 14.04 -6.96 -3.53
CA ASP A 127 14.59 -5.70 -4.02
C ASP A 127 13.55 -4.95 -4.89
N VAL A 128 12.77 -5.67 -5.70
CA VAL A 128 11.62 -5.12 -6.43
C VAL A 128 10.59 -4.57 -5.45
N ARG A 129 10.14 -5.36 -4.48
CA ARG A 129 9.15 -4.94 -3.47
C ARG A 129 9.61 -3.73 -2.66
N LYS A 130 10.89 -3.67 -2.30
CA LYS A 130 11.48 -2.53 -1.60
C LYS A 130 11.45 -1.27 -2.47
N SER A 131 11.74 -1.42 -3.76
CA SER A 131 11.68 -0.34 -4.75
C SER A 131 10.26 0.17 -5.00
N MET A 132 9.22 -0.56 -4.57
CA MET A 132 7.82 -0.10 -4.66
C MET A 132 7.44 0.89 -3.56
N ALA A 133 8.30 1.16 -2.57
CA ALA A 133 8.05 2.23 -1.62
C ALA A 133 7.91 3.57 -2.37
N PHE A 134 6.88 4.35 -2.02
CA PHE A 134 6.56 5.58 -2.75
C PHE A 134 7.68 6.61 -2.59
N ALA A 135 8.16 7.11 -3.72
CA ALA A 135 9.33 7.97 -3.84
C ALA A 135 9.03 9.33 -4.50
N SER A 136 7.77 9.61 -4.83
CA SER A 136 7.36 10.90 -5.41
C SER A 136 7.75 12.06 -4.47
N PRO A 137 8.57 13.04 -4.91
CA PRO A 137 9.04 14.13 -4.05
C PRO A 137 7.91 14.96 -3.44
N ALA A 138 6.84 15.19 -4.21
CA ALA A 138 5.68 15.94 -3.73
C ALA A 138 4.95 15.18 -2.60
N LEU A 139 4.73 13.87 -2.76
CA LEU A 139 4.09 13.05 -1.73
C LEU A 139 4.96 12.91 -0.48
N ILE A 140 6.28 12.73 -0.64
CA ILE A 140 7.23 12.69 0.48
C ILE A 140 7.15 13.99 1.28
N LYS A 141 7.27 15.13 0.58
CA LYS A 141 7.24 16.45 1.21
C LYS A 141 5.92 16.68 1.96
N THR A 142 4.78 16.41 1.33
CA THR A 142 3.48 16.60 1.96
C THR A 142 3.30 15.68 3.18
N ALA A 143 3.70 14.40 3.08
CA ALA A 143 3.61 13.47 4.19
C ALA A 143 4.54 13.87 5.37
N ASP A 144 5.73 14.41 5.09
CA ASP A 144 6.64 14.93 6.12
C ASP A 144 6.05 16.16 6.82
N LEU A 145 5.43 17.07 6.06
CA LEU A 145 4.74 18.23 6.64
C LEU A 145 3.61 17.79 7.58
N ILE A 146 2.82 16.79 7.20
CA ILE A 146 1.75 16.26 8.04
C ILE A 146 2.31 15.59 9.31
N ARG A 147 3.39 14.79 9.19
CA ARG A 147 4.11 14.26 10.37
C ARG A 147 4.53 15.39 11.31
N ASP A 148 5.08 16.47 10.79
CA ASP A 148 5.56 17.58 11.61
C ASP A 148 4.40 18.32 12.29
N GLN A 149 3.26 18.46 11.61
CA GLN A 149 2.00 18.96 12.20
C GLN A 149 1.48 18.05 13.33
N LEU A 150 1.71 16.74 13.24
CA LEU A 150 1.41 15.78 14.30
C LEU A 150 2.41 15.83 15.47
N GLY A 151 3.45 16.66 15.40
CA GLY A 151 4.47 16.78 16.45
C GLY A 151 5.64 15.80 16.31
N GLY A 152 5.82 15.19 15.13
CA GLY A 152 6.96 14.35 14.78
C GLY A 152 6.84 12.88 15.21
N VAL A 153 6.30 12.60 16.40
CA VAL A 153 6.13 11.25 16.95
C VAL A 153 4.64 10.99 17.25
N PHE A 154 4.09 9.98 16.60
CA PHE A 154 2.66 9.65 16.65
C PHE A 154 2.43 8.15 16.37
N LEU A 155 1.21 7.68 16.62
CA LEU A 155 0.74 6.34 16.25
C LEU A 155 -0.01 6.39 14.91
N GLY A 156 0.10 5.32 14.14
CA GLY A 156 -0.58 5.16 12.85
C GLY A 156 -1.59 4.02 12.90
N ALA A 157 -2.72 4.19 12.25
CA ALA A 157 -3.66 3.12 11.98
C ALA A 157 -4.06 3.11 10.51
N HIS A 158 -4.20 1.92 9.92
CA HIS A 158 -4.87 1.74 8.63
C HIS A 158 -6.11 0.86 8.81
N VAL A 159 -7.28 1.49 8.74
CA VAL A 159 -8.57 0.89 9.09
C VAL A 159 -9.46 0.82 7.85
N ARG A 160 -9.77 -0.40 7.42
CA ARG A 160 -10.69 -0.66 6.30
C ARG A 160 -12.08 -0.96 6.83
N VAL A 161 -13.03 -0.09 6.51
CA VAL A 161 -14.45 -0.22 6.90
C VAL A 161 -15.40 0.11 5.74
N GLY A 162 -14.90 0.50 4.57
CA GLY A 162 -15.71 1.09 3.50
C GLY A 162 -16.35 0.13 2.51
N ASP A 163 -15.88 -1.12 2.38
CA ASP A 163 -16.35 -2.02 1.32
C ASP A 163 -16.30 -3.53 1.64
N GLY A 164 -17.01 -4.31 0.81
CA GLY A 164 -16.89 -5.76 0.70
C GLY A 164 -16.88 -6.50 2.03
N ARG A 165 -15.92 -7.41 2.19
CA ARG A 165 -15.71 -8.16 3.43
C ARG A 165 -15.25 -7.26 4.59
N PHE A 166 -14.55 -6.16 4.31
CA PHE A 166 -14.04 -5.28 5.37
C PHE A 166 -15.16 -4.51 6.07
N LEU A 167 -16.20 -4.11 5.34
CA LEU A 167 -17.42 -3.55 5.92
C LEU A 167 -18.18 -4.59 6.75
N GLN A 168 -18.25 -5.84 6.29
CA GLN A 168 -18.90 -6.93 7.04
C GLN A 168 -18.17 -7.24 8.36
N ASP A 169 -16.84 -7.22 8.33
CA ASP A 169 -15.97 -7.53 9.47
C ASP A 169 -15.52 -6.24 10.22
N ALA A 170 -16.17 -5.09 9.98
CA ALA A 170 -15.69 -3.78 10.41
C ALA A 170 -15.60 -3.63 11.93
N GLU A 171 -16.60 -4.11 12.67
CA GLU A 171 -16.63 -4.06 14.13
C GLU A 171 -15.47 -4.85 14.75
N GLU A 172 -15.30 -6.11 14.32
CA GLU A 172 -14.23 -6.97 14.81
C GLU A 172 -12.85 -6.43 14.43
N THR A 173 -12.67 -6.03 13.17
CA THR A 173 -11.41 -5.50 12.65
C THR A 173 -10.99 -4.25 13.40
N THR A 174 -11.92 -3.31 13.59
CA THR A 174 -11.67 -2.07 14.34
C THR A 174 -11.28 -2.39 15.78
N ARG A 175 -12.03 -3.28 16.45
CA ARG A 175 -11.73 -3.70 17.82
C ARG A 175 -10.33 -4.29 17.92
N GLN A 176 -9.89 -5.12 16.98
CA GLN A 176 -8.55 -5.70 16.97
C GLN A 176 -7.45 -4.64 16.79
N ILE A 177 -7.64 -3.68 15.88
CA ILE A 177 -6.68 -2.58 15.66
C ILE A 177 -6.60 -1.69 16.89
N TRP A 178 -7.75 -1.30 17.45
CA TRP A 178 -7.84 -0.51 18.68
C TRP A 178 -7.12 -1.19 19.84
N TRP A 179 -7.32 -2.50 20.01
CA TRP A 179 -6.60 -3.29 21.01
C TRP A 179 -5.09 -3.30 20.81
N ARG A 180 -4.62 -3.40 19.56
CA ARG A 180 -3.19 -3.34 19.24
C ARG A 180 -2.58 -2.00 19.64
N LEU A 181 -3.30 -0.90 19.46
CA LEU A 181 -2.86 0.43 19.89
C LEU A 181 -2.85 0.55 21.43
N LEU A 182 -3.87 0.04 22.12
CA LEU A 182 -3.97 0.12 23.58
C LEU A 182 -2.98 -0.76 24.35
N TYR A 183 -2.83 -2.01 23.94
CA TYR A 183 -1.98 -2.99 24.63
C TYR A 183 -0.51 -2.54 24.64
N ARG A 184 -0.11 -1.78 23.62
CA ARG A 184 1.24 -1.24 23.48
C ARG A 184 1.49 -0.01 24.36
N GLU A 185 0.44 0.68 24.81
CA GLU A 185 0.50 1.92 25.60
C GLU A 185 0.03 1.75 27.06
N SER A 186 0.21 0.55 27.62
CA SER A 186 0.12 0.24 29.06
C SER A 186 -1.28 0.01 29.68
N CYS A 187 -2.36 -0.07 28.91
CA CYS A 187 -3.64 -0.55 29.45
C CYS A 187 -3.68 -2.09 29.51
N LYS A 188 -3.11 -2.69 30.57
CA LYS A 188 -3.31 -4.12 30.94
C LYS A 188 -4.71 -4.39 31.52
N LEU A 189 -5.68 -3.53 31.23
CA LEU A 189 -6.97 -3.49 31.93
C LEU A 189 -7.96 -4.59 31.48
N LEU A 190 -7.75 -5.22 30.32
CA LEU A 190 -8.56 -6.36 29.88
C LEU A 190 -7.68 -7.41 29.18
N ASP A 191 -8.13 -8.67 29.21
CA ASP A 191 -7.49 -9.74 28.46
C ASP A 191 -7.50 -9.38 26.96
N PRO A 192 -6.34 -9.40 26.27
CA PRO A 192 -6.31 -9.11 24.86
C PRO A 192 -7.15 -10.15 24.11
N PRO A 193 -7.91 -9.75 23.07
CA PRO A 193 -8.47 -10.75 22.16
C PRO A 193 -7.33 -11.60 21.58
N LEU A 194 -7.61 -12.83 21.14
CA LEU A 194 -6.63 -13.66 20.44
C LEU A 194 -6.11 -12.93 19.20
N LEU A 195 -5.02 -12.18 19.36
CA LEU A 195 -4.37 -11.49 18.26
C LEU A 195 -3.61 -12.53 17.45
N LEU A 196 -4.04 -12.75 16.21
CA LEU A 196 -3.31 -13.59 15.27
C LEU A 196 -1.86 -13.11 15.17
N MET A 197 -0.93 -13.98 15.52
CA MET A 197 0.49 -13.70 15.39
C MET A 197 0.85 -13.58 13.91
N ASP A 198 1.52 -12.49 13.56
CA ASP A 198 1.97 -12.26 12.21
C ASP A 198 3.30 -13.00 11.95
N GLY A 199 3.20 -14.29 11.63
CA GLY A 199 4.34 -15.18 11.36
C GLY A 199 5.39 -14.58 10.40
N PRO A 200 5.01 -14.02 9.24
CA PRO A 200 5.92 -13.28 8.37
C PRO A 200 6.71 -12.17 9.09
N SER A 201 6.05 -11.29 9.84
CA SER A 201 6.72 -10.21 10.57
C SER A 201 7.67 -10.72 11.66
N LEU A 202 7.32 -11.84 12.32
CA LEU A 202 8.19 -12.47 13.32
C LEU A 202 9.48 -13.04 12.73
N ARG A 203 9.47 -13.45 11.46
CA ARG A 203 10.67 -13.94 10.74
C ARG A 203 11.59 -12.81 10.28
N THR A 204 11.11 -11.57 10.30
CA THR A 204 11.89 -10.37 9.92
C THR A 204 11.72 -9.30 11.00
N PRO A 205 12.29 -9.53 12.20
CA PRO A 205 12.17 -8.58 13.30
C PRO A 205 12.82 -7.24 12.93
N HIS A 206 12.31 -6.16 13.51
CA HIS A 206 12.97 -4.85 13.50
C HIS A 206 13.49 -4.53 14.91
N PRO A 207 14.41 -3.57 15.06
CA PRO A 207 14.79 -3.04 16.36
C PRO A 207 13.57 -2.63 17.19
N PRO A 208 13.61 -2.77 18.53
CA PRO A 208 12.54 -2.30 19.40
C PRO A 208 12.29 -0.81 19.18
N LEU A 209 11.03 -0.40 19.29
CA LEU A 209 10.63 0.99 19.13
C LEU A 209 11.07 1.80 20.35
N ASP A 210 11.60 2.99 20.13
CA ASP A 210 11.93 3.94 21.22
C ASP A 210 10.70 4.26 22.06
N ASP A 211 10.86 4.60 23.34
CA ASP A 211 9.74 4.98 24.19
C ASP A 211 9.01 6.23 23.68
N LEU A 212 7.69 6.27 23.88
CA LEU A 212 6.93 7.49 23.59
C LEU A 212 7.37 8.64 24.50
N PRO A 213 7.41 9.88 23.98
CA PRO A 213 7.64 11.03 24.82
C PRO A 213 6.48 11.20 25.81
N LYS A 214 6.78 11.71 27.00
CA LYS A 214 5.77 11.95 28.05
C LYS A 214 4.78 13.06 27.70
N VAL A 215 5.17 13.95 26.79
CA VAL A 215 4.39 15.12 26.39
C VAL A 215 4.38 15.20 24.87
N PHE A 216 3.19 15.28 24.30
CA PHE A 216 2.97 15.49 22.88
C PHE A 216 2.53 16.93 22.63
N ARG A 217 2.99 17.50 21.51
CA ARG A 217 2.65 18.86 21.09
C ARG A 217 2.31 18.86 19.60
N PRO A 218 1.17 18.26 19.19
CA PRO A 218 0.69 18.45 17.83
C PRO A 218 0.43 19.95 17.60
N GLN A 219 0.74 20.41 16.39
CA GLN A 219 0.48 21.78 15.95
C GLN A 219 -0.99 21.94 15.50
N VAL A 220 -1.68 20.82 15.28
CA VAL A 220 -3.12 20.77 15.00
C VAL A 220 -3.89 20.56 16.31
N PRO A 221 -4.96 21.33 16.56
CA PRO A 221 -5.76 21.16 17.76
C PRO A 221 -6.41 19.78 17.82
N CYS A 222 -6.33 19.14 18.98
CA CYS A 222 -6.95 17.84 19.20
C CYS A 222 -8.48 17.94 19.15
N ARG A 223 -9.11 16.92 18.57
CA ARG A 223 -10.58 16.86 18.37
C ARG A 223 -11.34 16.83 19.69
N ARG A 224 -10.72 16.29 20.75
CA ARG A 224 -11.30 16.22 22.10
C ARG A 224 -10.37 16.80 23.14
N ARG A 225 -10.94 17.01 24.34
CA ARG A 225 -10.18 17.42 25.52
C ARG A 225 -9.18 16.33 25.89
N LEU A 226 -7.94 16.75 26.16
CA LEU A 226 -6.88 15.86 26.60
C LEU A 226 -7.24 15.19 27.93
N HIS A 227 -6.82 13.94 28.09
CA HIS A 227 -6.92 13.22 29.35
C HIS A 227 -6.03 13.88 30.40
N THR A 228 -6.59 14.10 31.59
CA THR A 228 -5.87 14.68 32.74
C THR A 228 -5.42 13.61 33.74
N SER A 229 -6.12 12.48 33.81
CA SER A 229 -5.79 11.36 34.70
C SER A 229 -4.46 10.72 34.32
N PRO A 230 -3.52 10.49 35.26
CA PRO A 230 -2.20 9.93 34.97
C PRO A 230 -2.23 8.60 34.19
N PHE A 231 -3.22 7.74 34.45
CA PHE A 231 -3.36 6.45 33.78
C PHE A 231 -3.83 6.55 32.32
N LEU A 232 -4.45 7.67 31.93
CA LEU A 232 -4.96 7.91 30.58
C LEU A 232 -4.11 8.92 29.79
N GLN A 233 -3.16 9.60 30.44
CA GLN A 233 -2.24 10.51 29.76
C GLN A 233 -1.47 9.87 28.60
N PRO A 234 -1.04 8.59 28.62
CA PRO A 234 -0.43 7.95 27.46
C PRO A 234 -1.33 7.96 26.20
N LEU A 235 -2.65 7.97 26.37
CA LEU A 235 -3.63 8.01 25.27
C LEU A 235 -3.77 9.40 24.63
N ASN A 236 -3.10 10.43 25.16
CA ASN A 236 -3.00 11.74 24.51
C ASN A 236 -1.99 11.75 23.34
N VAL A 237 -1.31 10.64 23.07
CA VAL A 237 -0.48 10.48 21.87
C VAL A 237 -1.31 10.78 20.60
N PRO A 238 -0.78 11.58 19.65
CA PRO A 238 -1.43 11.77 18.36
C PRO A 238 -1.61 10.45 17.63
N LEU A 239 -2.80 10.24 17.08
CA LEU A 239 -3.14 9.06 16.28
C LEU A 239 -3.56 9.54 14.90
N PHE A 240 -2.83 9.12 13.85
CA PHE A 240 -3.26 9.31 12.48
C PHE A 240 -3.95 8.05 11.96
N ILE A 241 -5.15 8.19 11.41
CA ILE A 241 -5.95 7.09 10.88
C ILE A 241 -6.10 7.27 9.37
N SER A 242 -5.50 6.35 8.62
CA SER A 242 -5.75 6.15 7.20
C SER A 242 -6.92 5.19 7.02
N THR A 243 -7.91 5.56 6.21
CA THR A 243 -9.16 4.79 6.09
C THR A 243 -9.87 5.03 4.76
N ASP A 244 -10.69 4.06 4.36
CA ASP A 244 -11.58 4.13 3.20
C ASP A 244 -13.00 4.60 3.55
N ALA A 245 -13.26 4.96 4.82
CA ALA A 245 -14.51 5.60 5.22
C ALA A 245 -14.70 6.95 4.51
N LYS A 246 -15.87 7.19 3.92
CA LYS A 246 -16.18 8.45 3.22
C LYS A 246 -16.26 9.65 4.17
N PHE A 247 -16.80 9.44 5.37
CA PHE A 247 -16.94 10.44 6.43
C PHE A 247 -16.36 9.89 7.74
N PRO A 248 -15.02 9.83 7.87
CA PRO A 248 -14.38 9.13 8.98
C PRO A 248 -14.76 9.65 10.37
N THR A 249 -15.10 10.94 10.49
CA THR A 249 -15.51 11.55 11.76
C THR A 249 -16.87 11.10 12.25
N ASP A 250 -17.74 10.69 11.33
CA ASP A 250 -19.13 10.31 11.60
C ASP A 250 -19.33 8.79 11.52
N ASP A 251 -18.27 8.03 11.18
CA ASP A 251 -18.32 6.57 11.07
C ASP A 251 -18.32 5.92 12.47
N SER A 252 -19.38 5.19 12.78
CA SER A 252 -19.55 4.53 14.07
C SER A 252 -18.46 3.50 14.37
N HIS A 253 -17.85 2.91 13.34
CA HIS A 253 -16.75 1.97 13.53
C HIS A 253 -15.48 2.70 13.96
N LEU A 254 -15.28 3.96 13.56
CA LEU A 254 -14.07 4.72 13.92
C LEU A 254 -14.20 5.47 15.25
N ALA A 255 -15.43 5.61 15.77
CA ALA A 255 -15.72 6.26 17.04
C ALA A 255 -14.85 5.77 18.22
N PRO A 256 -14.58 4.46 18.41
CA PRO A 256 -13.74 3.98 19.52
C PRO A 256 -12.34 4.58 19.53
N PHE A 257 -11.73 4.82 18.36
CA PHE A 257 -10.42 5.47 18.28
C PHE A 257 -10.51 6.93 18.69
N ILE A 258 -11.49 7.65 18.15
CA ILE A 258 -11.72 9.08 18.43
C ILE A 258 -12.08 9.30 19.90
N ASP A 259 -12.82 8.36 20.50
CA ASP A 259 -13.20 8.37 21.91
C ASP A 259 -11.99 8.17 22.84
N THR A 260 -11.09 7.28 22.43
CA THR A 260 -9.95 6.85 23.25
C THR A 260 -8.78 7.80 23.14
N PHE A 261 -8.46 8.26 21.93
CA PHE A 261 -7.33 9.12 21.60
C PHE A 261 -7.85 10.54 21.29
N PRO A 262 -7.74 11.51 22.22
CA PRO A 262 -8.30 12.85 22.01
C PRO A 262 -7.73 13.57 20.79
N CYS A 263 -6.50 13.21 20.41
CA CYS A 263 -5.75 13.73 19.28
C CYS A 263 -5.76 12.73 18.11
N ALA A 264 -6.96 12.26 17.72
CA ALA A 264 -7.16 11.43 16.53
C ALA A 264 -7.39 12.32 15.28
N PHE A 265 -6.59 12.09 14.25
CA PHE A 265 -6.56 12.86 13.02
C PHE A 265 -6.73 11.97 11.78
N PHE A 266 -7.34 12.54 10.75
CA PHE A 266 -7.51 11.99 9.42
C PHE A 266 -6.83 12.91 8.39
N LEU A 267 -6.66 12.45 7.16
CA LEU A 267 -6.06 13.28 6.10
C LEU A 267 -6.79 14.61 5.89
N SER A 268 -8.11 14.64 6.10
CA SER A 268 -8.94 15.86 5.98
C SER A 268 -8.59 16.97 6.98
N ASP A 269 -7.95 16.63 8.10
CA ASP A 269 -7.52 17.62 9.11
C ASP A 269 -6.28 18.43 8.65
N PHE A 270 -5.67 18.04 7.52
CA PHE A 270 -4.44 18.63 6.97
C PHE A 270 -4.67 19.27 5.59
N ALA A 271 -5.84 19.89 5.39
CA ALA A 271 -6.23 20.46 4.10
C ALA A 271 -5.19 21.47 3.54
N HIS A 272 -4.51 22.22 4.42
CA HIS A 272 -3.46 23.17 4.04
C HIS A 272 -2.21 22.47 3.49
N GLU A 273 -1.73 21.41 4.14
CA GLU A 273 -0.59 20.62 3.67
C GLU A 273 -0.93 19.90 2.36
N VAL A 274 -2.15 19.34 2.28
CA VAL A 274 -2.66 18.63 1.12
C VAL A 274 -2.89 19.55 -0.08
N ALA A 275 -3.12 20.86 0.14
CA ALA A 275 -3.25 21.85 -0.94
C ALA A 275 -1.96 21.99 -1.78
N GLN A 276 -0.79 21.57 -1.26
CA GLN A 276 0.44 21.54 -2.04
C GLN A 276 0.38 20.60 -3.24
N LEU A 277 -0.57 19.65 -3.26
CA LEU A 277 -0.77 18.74 -4.37
C LEU A 277 -1.68 19.32 -5.47
N ASP A 278 -2.31 20.48 -5.27
CA ASP A 278 -3.17 21.14 -6.27
C ASP A 278 -2.42 21.57 -7.53
N VAL A 279 -1.08 21.66 -7.45
CA VAL A 279 -0.22 21.97 -8.60
C VAL A 279 0.17 20.74 -9.41
N LEU A 280 -0.13 19.53 -8.92
CA LEU A 280 0.24 18.30 -9.61
C LEU A 280 -0.72 18.05 -10.76
N VAL A 281 -0.16 18.13 -11.97
CA VAL A 281 -0.86 17.86 -13.21
C VAL A 281 -0.10 16.76 -13.94
N ASN A 282 -0.82 15.83 -14.54
CA ASN A 282 -0.19 14.85 -15.41
C ASN A 282 0.27 15.55 -16.69
N GLU A 283 1.55 15.43 -17.00
CA GLU A 283 2.16 16.02 -18.19
C GLU A 283 1.62 15.43 -19.51
N TYR A 284 1.04 14.23 -19.48
CA TYR A 284 0.56 13.53 -20.68
C TYR A 284 -0.85 13.96 -21.10
N ASP A 285 -1.79 14.05 -20.16
CA ASP A 285 -3.22 14.31 -20.44
C ASP A 285 -3.75 15.61 -19.78
N GLY A 286 -2.93 16.28 -18.98
CA GLY A 286 -3.31 17.51 -18.30
C GLY A 286 -4.31 17.32 -17.15
N LEU A 287 -4.56 16.08 -16.72
CA LEU A 287 -5.46 15.82 -15.59
C LEU A 287 -4.82 16.21 -14.26
N GLN A 288 -5.65 16.71 -13.35
CA GLN A 288 -5.26 17.01 -11.98
C GLN A 288 -4.93 15.70 -11.26
N MET A 289 -3.72 15.60 -10.73
CA MET A 289 -3.22 14.35 -10.12
C MET A 289 -3.71 14.15 -8.70
N LYS A 290 -4.05 15.23 -7.99
CA LYS A 290 -4.42 15.19 -6.56
C LYS A 290 -5.44 14.10 -6.23
N PRO A 291 -6.59 13.97 -6.90
CA PRO A 291 -7.59 12.94 -6.56
C PRO A 291 -7.04 11.51 -6.60
N PHE A 292 -6.13 11.21 -7.53
CA PHE A 292 -5.56 9.88 -7.71
C PHE A 292 -4.49 9.54 -6.66
N VAL A 293 -3.84 10.55 -6.07
CA VAL A 293 -2.67 10.34 -5.22
C VAL A 293 -2.96 10.46 -3.73
N LEU A 294 -4.16 10.93 -3.35
CA LEU A 294 -4.59 11.02 -1.95
C LEU A 294 -4.48 9.68 -1.20
N PRO A 295 -4.89 8.51 -1.76
CA PRO A 295 -4.73 7.24 -1.07
C PRO A 295 -3.26 6.88 -0.79
N PHE A 296 -2.34 7.29 -1.66
CA PHE A 296 -0.91 7.09 -1.45
C PHE A 296 -0.37 8.02 -0.36
N LEU A 297 -0.78 9.29 -0.36
CA LEU A 297 -0.43 10.23 0.69
C LEU A 297 -0.92 9.74 2.06
N ASP A 298 -2.17 9.30 2.16
CA ASP A 298 -2.79 8.79 3.38
C ASP A 298 -1.97 7.61 3.97
N ALA A 299 -1.63 6.64 3.12
CA ALA A 299 -0.75 5.53 3.46
C ALA A 299 0.66 5.97 3.90
N MET A 300 1.24 6.98 3.24
CA MET A 300 2.57 7.51 3.55
C MET A 300 2.62 8.25 4.89
N VAL A 301 1.54 8.91 5.29
CA VAL A 301 1.44 9.53 6.62
C VAL A 301 1.34 8.44 7.68
N ALA A 302 0.43 7.46 7.52
CA ALA A 302 0.33 6.35 8.47
C ALA A 302 1.65 5.58 8.62
N ALA A 303 2.39 5.40 7.53
CA ALA A 303 3.69 4.71 7.52
C ALA A 303 4.85 5.52 8.14
N ARG A 304 4.68 6.83 8.39
CA ARG A 304 5.66 7.66 9.14
C ARG A 304 5.51 7.57 10.65
N ALA A 305 4.45 6.94 11.12
CA ALA A 305 4.21 6.78 12.54
C ALA A 305 5.34 5.96 13.19
N ARG A 306 5.53 6.17 14.50
CA ARG A 306 6.43 5.36 15.32
C ARG A 306 6.03 3.88 15.22
N ASP A 307 4.73 3.62 15.29
CA ASP A 307 4.14 2.30 15.20
C ASP A 307 2.86 2.35 14.38
N VAL A 308 2.53 1.24 13.71
CA VAL A 308 1.37 1.15 12.83
C VAL A 308 0.53 -0.10 13.12
N ALA A 309 -0.75 0.12 13.42
CA ALA A 309 -1.75 -0.94 13.53
C ALA A 309 -2.57 -1.03 12.24
N ILE A 310 -2.76 -2.24 11.72
CA ILE A 310 -3.32 -2.42 10.38
C ILE A 310 -4.49 -3.41 10.35
N THR A 311 -5.33 -3.28 9.32
CA THR A 311 -6.39 -4.25 9.01
C THR A 311 -5.79 -5.56 8.50
N ASN A 312 -5.98 -6.65 9.25
CA ASN A 312 -5.52 -7.98 8.85
C ASN A 312 -6.22 -8.44 7.55
N GLY A 313 -5.48 -9.07 6.65
CA GLY A 313 -6.03 -9.61 5.40
C GLY A 313 -6.13 -8.58 4.26
N SER A 314 -6.00 -7.28 4.53
CA SER A 314 -5.92 -6.25 3.50
C SER A 314 -4.51 -6.20 2.90
N THR A 315 -4.40 -6.40 1.59
CA THR A 315 -3.11 -6.33 0.87
C THR A 315 -2.47 -4.95 0.94
N PHE A 316 -3.29 -3.89 0.89
CA PHE A 316 -2.83 -2.51 1.04
C PHE A 316 -2.38 -2.21 2.47
N SER A 317 -3.11 -2.71 3.48
CA SER A 317 -2.69 -2.66 4.89
C SER A 317 -1.34 -3.31 5.13
N PHE A 318 -1.12 -4.51 4.57
CA PHE A 318 0.18 -5.17 4.64
C PHE A 318 1.26 -4.41 3.88
N PHE A 319 0.94 -3.78 2.75
CA PHE A 319 1.91 -2.93 2.05
C PHE A 319 2.37 -1.75 2.91
N ILE A 320 1.46 -1.10 3.63
CA ILE A 320 1.79 -0.02 4.58
C ILE A 320 2.75 -0.53 5.66
N GLN A 321 2.42 -1.63 6.34
CA GLN A 321 3.24 -2.15 7.44
C GLN A 321 4.55 -2.78 6.98
N ASP A 322 4.50 -3.64 5.95
CA ASP A 322 5.64 -4.47 5.53
C ASP A 322 6.66 -3.71 4.68
N VAL A 323 6.20 -2.72 3.90
CA VAL A 323 7.02 -2.03 2.91
C VAL A 323 7.21 -0.57 3.28
N LEU A 324 6.13 0.22 3.36
CA LEU A 324 6.25 1.67 3.58
C LEU A 324 6.86 1.98 4.96
N TRP A 325 6.27 1.46 6.03
CA TRP A 325 6.72 1.69 7.41
C TRP A 325 8.16 1.18 7.60
N ARG A 326 8.44 -0.07 7.21
CA ARG A 326 9.81 -0.61 7.26
C ARG A 326 10.82 0.25 6.50
N SER A 327 10.48 0.70 5.29
CA SER A 327 11.39 1.51 4.48
C SER A 327 11.64 2.89 5.07
N HIS A 328 10.61 3.55 5.61
CA HIS A 328 10.75 4.84 6.28
C HIS A 328 11.64 4.78 7.52
N HIS A 329 11.60 3.67 8.25
CA HIS A 329 12.47 3.43 9.40
C HIS A 329 13.82 2.79 9.05
N GLY A 330 14.12 2.59 7.76
CA GLY A 330 15.38 2.01 7.30
C GLY A 330 15.56 0.52 7.62
N TRP A 331 14.47 -0.19 7.90
CA TRP A 331 14.49 -1.62 8.25
C TRP A 331 14.30 -2.52 7.04
N GLU A 332 14.58 -3.82 7.21
CA GLU A 332 14.25 -4.81 6.20
C GLU A 332 12.72 -4.96 6.08
N ILE A 333 12.25 -5.02 4.82
CA ILE A 333 10.83 -5.21 4.50
C ILE A 333 10.39 -6.64 4.84
N VAL A 334 9.13 -6.79 5.21
CA VAL A 334 8.54 -8.13 5.41
C VAL A 334 8.10 -8.69 4.05
N GLN A 335 8.48 -9.94 3.78
CA GLN A 335 8.04 -10.65 2.57
C GLN A 335 6.86 -11.56 2.89
N ARG A 336 5.77 -11.38 2.14
CA ARG A 336 4.61 -12.30 2.13
C ARG A 336 4.54 -12.97 0.75
N GLY A 337 4.36 -14.29 0.73
CA GLY A 337 4.07 -15.06 -0.49
C GLY A 337 5.11 -16.08 -0.91
#